data_AF-A0A2E7MX41-F1
#
_entry.id   AF-A0A2E7MX41-F1
#
_cell.length_a   1.000
_cell.length_b   1.000
_cell.length_c   1.000
_cell.angle_alpha   90.00
_cell.angle_beta   90.00
_cell.angle_gamma   90.00
#
_symmetry.space_group_name_H-M   'P 1'
#
loop_
_entity.id
_entity.type
_entity.pdbx_description
1 polymer ?
#
loop_
_entity_poly.entity_id
_entity_poly.type
_entity_poly.pdbx_seq_one_letter_code
_entity_poly.pdbx_strand_id
1 'polypeptide(L)'
;MTLQQNDLKDLVDSILEIDSYKSKMGDDKDIVTVAISTITKESAKDLEEFLERGYTFVLDADSTNSEQNDGTYKVFVELERSKKAGEQIMELADGMKNLTGRDDFRFRYYKNFRSLDLTQEALDENIPTSADDYGISVSVNENSINNYKNFFNKSYLESVELRKTTLTLKKKWADPIQFKVVDFGPTQETLDSIKESFNANDFAEIIFLSKYIGDYNITKYGNKLTFENDKHVLVTERIQN
;
A
#
# COMPACT_ATOMS: atom_id res chain seq x y z
N MET A 1 -13.78 -5.44 -27.98
CA MET A 1 -14.34 -4.08 -27.82
C MET A 1 -13.22 -3.21 -27.32
N THR A 2 -13.08 -1.98 -27.79
CA THR A 2 -12.05 -1.05 -27.32
C THR A 2 -12.61 -0.30 -26.11
N LEU A 3 -11.83 -0.18 -25.03
CA LEU A 3 -12.24 0.60 -23.86
C LEU A 3 -12.48 2.07 -24.24
N GLN A 4 -13.51 2.65 -23.65
CA GLN A 4 -13.90 4.04 -23.77
C GLN A 4 -13.56 4.79 -22.48
N GLN A 5 -13.66 6.12 -22.58
CA GLN A 5 -13.44 7.00 -21.44
C GLN A 5 -14.42 6.68 -20.30
N ASN A 6 -13.91 6.59 -19.07
CA ASN A 6 -14.66 6.27 -17.85
C ASN A 6 -15.22 4.82 -17.77
N ASP A 7 -14.84 3.90 -18.66
CA ASP A 7 -15.30 2.50 -18.59
C ASP A 7 -14.86 1.79 -17.29
N LEU A 8 -13.76 2.23 -16.67
CA LEU A 8 -13.25 1.70 -15.39
C LEU A 8 -13.53 2.62 -14.20
N LYS A 9 -14.51 3.53 -14.33
CA LYS A 9 -14.89 4.44 -13.26
C LYS A 9 -15.31 3.67 -12.00
N ASP A 10 -14.79 4.10 -10.85
CA ASP A 10 -15.01 3.49 -9.54
C ASP A 10 -14.55 2.02 -9.40
N LEU A 11 -13.96 1.43 -10.45
CA LEU A 11 -13.49 0.04 -10.46
C LEU A 11 -11.99 -0.09 -10.16
N VAL A 12 -11.24 1.01 -10.20
CA VAL A 12 -9.81 1.08 -9.94
C VAL A 12 -9.53 1.92 -8.70
N ASP A 13 -8.68 1.40 -7.82
CA ASP A 13 -8.23 2.11 -6.61
C ASP A 13 -7.25 3.24 -6.96
N SER A 14 -7.20 4.28 -6.12
CA SER A 14 -6.37 5.47 -6.34
C SER A 14 -4.90 5.31 -5.94
N ILE A 15 -4.53 4.22 -5.27
CA ILE A 15 -3.16 4.03 -4.78
C ILE A 15 -2.47 2.97 -5.63
N LEU A 16 -1.38 3.37 -6.28
CA LEU A 16 -0.46 2.49 -6.97
C LEU A 16 0.55 1.93 -5.97
N GLU A 17 0.74 0.62 -5.95
CA GLU A 17 1.73 -0.04 -5.08
C GLU A 17 2.99 -0.35 -5.92
N ILE A 18 4.08 0.36 -5.66
CA ILE A 18 5.32 0.27 -6.44
C ILE A 18 6.34 -0.57 -5.67
N ASP A 19 6.96 -1.55 -6.33
CA ASP A 19 7.93 -2.50 -5.76
C ASP A 19 7.40 -3.23 -4.50
N SER A 20 6.08 -3.30 -4.32
CA SER A 20 5.46 -4.02 -3.21
C SER A 20 5.46 -5.55 -3.41
N TYR A 21 5.60 -5.96 -4.67
CA TYR A 21 5.55 -7.33 -5.15
C TYR A 21 6.81 -7.63 -5.96
N LYS A 22 7.15 -8.91 -6.05
CA LYS A 22 8.29 -9.39 -6.83
C LYS A 22 7.94 -9.41 -8.32
N SER A 23 8.94 -9.18 -9.16
CA SER A 23 8.80 -9.37 -10.60
C SER A 23 8.61 -10.86 -10.93
N LYS A 24 7.91 -11.11 -12.03
CA LYS A 24 7.74 -12.43 -12.65
C LYS A 24 8.84 -12.69 -13.67
N MET A 25 9.33 -11.64 -14.32
CA MET A 25 10.40 -11.71 -15.31
C MET A 25 11.59 -10.86 -14.84
N GLY A 26 12.81 -11.32 -15.14
CA GLY A 26 14.04 -10.64 -14.74
C GLY A 26 14.33 -10.66 -13.23
N ASP A 27 15.39 -9.95 -12.83
CA ASP A 27 15.72 -9.74 -11.42
C ASP A 27 14.98 -8.50 -10.89
N ASP A 28 14.45 -8.55 -9.66
CA ASP A 28 13.75 -7.43 -9.01
C ASP A 28 14.54 -6.09 -9.05
N LYS A 29 15.88 -6.18 -9.08
CA LYS A 29 16.77 -5.00 -9.14
C LYS A 29 16.74 -4.28 -10.49
N ASP A 30 16.34 -4.97 -11.55
CA ASP A 30 16.32 -4.43 -12.91
C ASP A 30 14.89 -4.07 -13.35
N ILE A 31 13.87 -4.45 -12.57
CA ILE A 31 12.45 -4.26 -12.89
C ILE A 31 11.76 -3.42 -11.81
N VAL A 32 10.96 -2.45 -12.23
CA VAL A 32 10.00 -1.75 -11.35
C VAL A 32 8.63 -2.43 -11.50
N THR A 33 8.06 -2.90 -10.40
CA THR A 33 6.73 -3.53 -10.41
C THR A 33 5.68 -2.54 -9.93
N VAL A 34 4.67 -2.23 -10.75
CA VAL A 34 3.53 -1.38 -10.38
C VAL A 34 2.30 -2.27 -10.24
N ALA A 35 1.75 -2.34 -9.03
CA ALA A 35 0.52 -3.06 -8.74
C ALA A 35 -0.66 -2.10 -8.59
N ILE A 36 -1.73 -2.38 -9.32
CA ILE A 36 -2.98 -1.61 -9.34
C ILE A 36 -4.11 -2.50 -8.85
N SER A 37 -4.88 -2.03 -7.87
CA SER A 37 -6.00 -2.80 -7.32
C SER A 37 -7.31 -2.42 -8.01
N THR A 38 -8.10 -3.43 -8.36
CA THR A 38 -9.40 -3.29 -9.03
C THR A 38 -10.48 -4.12 -8.33
N ILE A 39 -11.75 -3.77 -8.52
CA ILE A 39 -12.86 -4.40 -7.80
C ILE A 39 -13.24 -5.77 -8.38
N THR A 40 -13.18 -5.93 -9.70
CA THR A 40 -13.66 -7.13 -10.40
C THR A 40 -12.57 -7.78 -11.24
N LYS A 41 -12.73 -9.07 -11.55
CA LYS A 41 -11.81 -9.78 -12.43
C LYS A 41 -11.78 -9.16 -13.82
N GLU A 42 -12.95 -8.78 -14.31
CA GLU A 42 -13.18 -8.18 -15.62
C GLU A 42 -12.46 -6.83 -15.70
N SER A 43 -12.62 -5.96 -14.69
CA SER A 43 -11.90 -4.69 -14.63
C SER A 43 -10.38 -4.87 -14.56
N ALA A 44 -9.90 -5.91 -13.88
CA ALA A 44 -8.47 -6.22 -13.86
C ALA A 44 -7.98 -6.63 -15.25
N LYS A 45 -8.73 -7.49 -15.94
CA LYS A 45 -8.35 -7.98 -17.26
C LYS A 45 -8.40 -6.88 -18.33
N ASP A 46 -9.42 -6.03 -18.28
CA ASP A 46 -9.55 -4.89 -19.18
C ASP A 46 -8.39 -3.89 -18.99
N LEU A 47 -8.04 -3.60 -17.73
CA LEU A 47 -6.92 -2.71 -17.40
C LEU A 47 -5.57 -3.32 -17.80
N GLU A 48 -5.37 -4.61 -17.54
CA GLU A 48 -4.18 -5.36 -17.99
C GLU A 48 -3.98 -5.24 -19.50
N GLU A 49 -4.98 -5.62 -20.30
CA GLU A 49 -4.89 -5.58 -21.76
C GLU A 49 -4.68 -4.16 -22.30
N PHE A 50 -5.25 -3.15 -21.64
CA PHE A 50 -5.04 -1.75 -21.99
C PHE A 50 -3.59 -1.31 -21.76
N LEU A 51 -3.02 -1.60 -20.59
CA LEU A 51 -1.67 -1.18 -20.23
C LEU A 51 -0.62 -1.96 -21.05
N GLU A 52 -0.82 -3.27 -21.25
CA GLU A 52 0.09 -4.11 -22.02
C GLU A 52 0.18 -3.68 -23.49
N ARG A 53 -0.96 -3.38 -24.13
CA ARG A 53 -1.00 -3.03 -25.56
C ARG A 53 -0.82 -1.53 -25.82
N GLY A 54 -1.14 -0.69 -24.85
CA GLY A 54 -1.16 0.76 -24.99
C GLY A 54 0.22 1.41 -24.90
N TYR A 55 1.19 0.77 -24.25
CA TYR A 55 2.45 1.38 -23.87
C TYR A 55 3.64 0.52 -24.25
N THR A 56 4.49 1.01 -25.15
CA THR A 56 5.64 0.25 -25.68
C THR A 56 6.75 -0.02 -24.66
N PHE A 57 6.72 0.69 -23.52
CA PHE A 57 7.70 0.53 -22.45
C PHE A 57 7.26 -0.46 -21.36
N VAL A 58 6.01 -0.94 -21.42
CA VAL A 58 5.54 -2.01 -20.54
C VAL A 58 6.20 -3.31 -21.01
N LEU A 59 6.96 -3.94 -20.12
CA LEU A 59 7.66 -5.19 -20.42
C LEU A 59 6.70 -6.38 -20.35
N ASP A 60 5.82 -6.37 -19.35
CA ASP A 60 4.78 -7.36 -19.12
C ASP A 60 3.66 -6.72 -18.29
N ALA A 61 2.42 -7.15 -18.53
CA ALA A 61 1.34 -6.90 -17.59
C ALA A 61 0.49 -8.15 -17.41
N ASP A 62 0.12 -8.45 -16.17
CA ASP A 62 -0.70 -9.63 -15.87
C ASP A 62 -1.62 -9.34 -14.67
N SER A 63 -2.81 -9.94 -14.67
CA SER A 63 -3.79 -9.80 -13.61
C SER A 63 -3.95 -11.07 -12.77
N THR A 64 -4.34 -10.89 -11.52
CA THR A 64 -4.62 -12.02 -10.64
C THR A 64 -5.84 -12.81 -11.11
N ASN A 65 -5.72 -14.13 -11.21
CA ASN A 65 -6.84 -15.01 -11.60
C ASN A 65 -7.98 -15.09 -10.57
N SER A 66 -7.63 -14.82 -9.30
CA SER A 66 -8.52 -14.91 -8.13
C SER A 66 -8.39 -13.66 -7.26
N GLU A 67 -9.45 -13.38 -6.54
CA GLU A 67 -9.50 -12.32 -5.53
C GLU A 67 -8.38 -12.50 -4.49
N GLN A 68 -7.72 -11.40 -4.17
CA GLN A 68 -6.66 -11.32 -3.18
C GLN A 68 -7.24 -11.20 -1.76
N ASN A 69 -6.40 -11.37 -0.74
CA ASN A 69 -6.83 -11.32 0.66
C ASN A 69 -7.50 -10.00 1.07
N ASP A 70 -7.22 -8.91 0.35
CA ASP A 70 -7.80 -7.58 0.56
C ASP A 70 -9.14 -7.36 -0.19
N GLY A 71 -9.66 -8.42 -0.82
CA GLY A 71 -10.92 -8.42 -1.54
C GLY A 71 -10.85 -7.76 -2.91
N THR A 72 -9.66 -7.72 -3.53
CA THR A 72 -9.44 -7.09 -4.85
C THR A 72 -8.84 -8.04 -5.86
N TYR A 73 -8.90 -7.65 -7.13
CA TYR A 73 -8.07 -8.20 -8.19
C TYR A 73 -6.93 -7.22 -8.45
N LYS A 74 -5.70 -7.71 -8.61
CA LYS A 74 -4.54 -6.87 -8.88
C LYS A 74 -4.06 -7.02 -10.31
N VAL A 75 -3.68 -5.91 -10.92
CA VAL A 75 -2.94 -5.86 -12.19
C VAL A 75 -1.51 -5.49 -11.85
N PHE A 76 -0.56 -6.31 -12.30
CA PHE A 76 0.86 -6.05 -12.17
C PHE A 76 1.38 -5.56 -13.51
N VAL A 77 2.13 -4.47 -13.51
CA VAL A 77 2.78 -3.91 -14.69
C VAL A 77 4.27 -3.84 -14.39
N GLU A 78 5.08 -4.42 -15.26
CA GLU A 78 6.53 -4.46 -15.12
C GLU A 78 7.17 -3.46 -16.08
N LEU A 79 8.06 -2.63 -15.54
CA LEU A 79 8.79 -1.58 -16.26
C LEU A 79 10.29 -1.79 -16.09
N GLU A 80 11.07 -1.39 -17.08
CA GLU A 80 12.54 -1.38 -16.96
C GLU A 80 12.95 -0.36 -15.89
N ARG A 81 13.75 -0.79 -14.91
CA ARG A 81 14.31 0.12 -13.90
C ARG A 81 15.35 1.02 -14.54
N SER A 82 14.92 2.24 -14.84
CA SER A 82 15.75 3.25 -15.48
C SER A 82 15.38 4.64 -14.99
N LYS A 83 16.15 5.64 -15.42
CA LYS A 83 15.84 7.06 -15.15
C LYS A 83 14.49 7.52 -15.73
N LYS A 84 13.88 6.72 -16.60
CA LYS A 84 12.56 7.02 -17.20
C LYS A 84 11.41 6.39 -16.41
N ALA A 85 11.66 5.60 -15.37
CA ALA A 85 10.62 4.89 -14.65
C ALA A 85 9.55 5.86 -14.09
N GLY A 86 9.96 7.00 -13.51
CA GLY A 86 9.02 8.02 -13.03
C GLY A 86 8.11 8.57 -14.14
N GLU A 87 8.70 8.97 -15.28
CA GLU A 87 7.96 9.47 -16.44
C GLU A 87 6.97 8.41 -16.98
N GLN A 88 7.42 7.16 -17.10
CA GLN A 88 6.59 6.04 -17.56
C GLN A 88 5.42 5.77 -16.62
N ILE A 89 5.64 5.83 -15.30
CA ILE A 89 4.57 5.66 -14.30
C ILE A 89 3.54 6.80 -14.40
N MET A 90 3.99 8.04 -14.61
CA MET A 90 3.09 9.17 -14.86
C MET A 90 2.26 8.96 -16.14
N GLU A 91 2.86 8.44 -17.20
CA GLU A 91 2.16 8.17 -18.47
C GLU A 91 1.09 7.07 -18.32
N LEU A 92 1.38 6.02 -17.54
CA LEU A 92 0.39 4.99 -17.18
C LEU A 92 -0.77 5.61 -16.37
N ALA A 93 -0.45 6.48 -15.41
CA ALA A 93 -1.45 7.14 -14.59
C ALA A 93 -2.35 8.09 -15.39
N ASP A 94 -1.82 8.80 -16.38
CA ASP A 94 -2.60 9.62 -17.30
C ASP A 94 -3.53 8.75 -18.17
N GLY A 95 -3.09 7.57 -18.60
CA GLY A 95 -3.94 6.56 -19.23
C GLY A 95 -5.09 6.12 -18.34
N MET A 96 -4.77 5.75 -17.10
CA MET A 96 -5.76 5.33 -16.10
C MET A 96 -6.74 6.45 -15.77
N LYS A 97 -6.29 7.70 -15.70
CA LYS A 97 -7.17 8.87 -15.53
C LYS A 97 -8.22 8.97 -16.62
N ASN A 98 -7.87 8.71 -17.87
CA ASN A 98 -8.85 8.68 -18.96
C ASN A 98 -9.86 7.53 -18.82
N LEU A 99 -9.41 6.35 -18.39
CA LEU A 99 -10.30 5.18 -18.21
C LEU A 99 -11.18 5.25 -16.97
N THR A 100 -10.75 5.96 -15.93
CA THR A 100 -11.43 5.96 -14.62
C THR A 100 -12.13 7.29 -14.32
N GLY A 101 -11.76 8.36 -15.01
CA GLY A 101 -12.20 9.73 -14.70
C GLY A 101 -11.59 10.30 -13.42
N ARG A 102 -10.53 9.68 -12.90
CA ARG A 102 -9.91 9.99 -11.60
C ARG A 102 -8.64 10.82 -11.75
N ASP A 103 -8.43 11.80 -10.88
CA ASP A 103 -7.24 12.67 -10.85
C ASP A 103 -6.49 12.66 -9.50
N ASP A 104 -6.97 11.92 -8.51
CA ASP A 104 -6.40 11.84 -7.15
C ASP A 104 -5.47 10.63 -6.95
N PHE A 105 -4.76 10.21 -8.01
CA PHE A 105 -3.81 9.11 -7.92
C PHE A 105 -2.67 9.43 -6.94
N ARG A 106 -2.31 8.41 -6.17
CA ARG A 106 -1.22 8.40 -5.19
C ARG A 106 -0.40 7.15 -5.41
N PHE A 107 0.81 7.11 -4.86
CA PHE A 107 1.57 5.86 -4.84
C PHE A 107 2.08 5.52 -3.44
N ARG A 108 2.37 4.25 -3.25
CA ARG A 108 3.04 3.72 -2.09
C ARG A 108 4.27 2.96 -2.59
N TYR A 109 5.44 3.41 -2.17
CA TYR A 109 6.66 2.69 -2.45
C TYR A 109 6.89 1.60 -1.41
N TYR A 110 7.17 0.38 -1.88
CA TYR A 110 7.28 -0.82 -1.08
C TYR A 110 6.05 -0.98 -0.15
N LYS A 111 6.23 -1.61 1.01
CA LYS A 111 5.16 -1.87 1.96
C LYS A 111 5.01 -0.76 3.02
N ASN A 112 5.15 0.51 2.64
CA ASN A 112 5.07 1.64 3.58
C ASN A 112 3.64 1.91 4.05
N PHE A 113 3.44 2.37 5.29
CA PHE A 113 2.11 2.80 5.76
C PHE A 113 1.58 4.03 5.01
N ARG A 114 2.47 4.97 4.67
CA ARG A 114 2.09 6.23 4.02
C ARG A 114 2.10 6.07 2.51
N SER A 115 1.15 6.74 1.86
CA SER A 115 1.14 6.97 0.41
C SER A 115 1.53 8.42 0.12
N LEU A 116 2.23 8.64 -0.98
CA LEU A 116 2.65 9.95 -1.48
C LEU A 116 1.76 10.39 -2.64
N ASP A 117 1.70 11.69 -2.88
CA ASP A 117 1.04 12.23 -4.07
C ASP A 117 1.78 11.76 -5.32
N LEU A 118 1.04 11.41 -6.38
CA LEU A 118 1.64 10.94 -7.62
C LEU A 118 2.12 12.14 -8.44
N THR A 119 3.35 12.58 -8.19
CA THR A 119 4.03 13.62 -8.98
C THR A 119 5.38 13.12 -9.47
N GLN A 120 5.88 13.72 -10.55
CA GLN A 120 7.18 13.37 -11.11
C GLN A 120 8.29 13.51 -10.07
N GLU A 121 8.28 14.60 -9.29
CA GLU A 121 9.27 14.87 -8.25
C GLU A 121 9.24 13.79 -7.16
N ALA A 122 8.04 13.41 -6.69
CA ALA A 122 7.90 12.39 -5.67
C ALA A 122 8.37 11.01 -6.18
N LEU A 123 8.12 10.68 -7.44
CA LEU A 123 8.59 9.45 -8.06
C LEU A 123 10.12 9.44 -8.17
N ASP A 124 10.73 10.52 -8.65
CA ASP A 124 12.18 10.64 -8.82
C ASP A 124 12.93 10.60 -7.48
N GLU A 125 12.32 11.11 -6.40
CA GLU A 125 12.88 11.08 -5.05
C GLU A 125 12.77 9.71 -4.36
N ASN A 126 11.72 8.94 -4.66
CA ASN A 126 11.38 7.73 -3.89
C ASN A 126 11.56 6.42 -4.66
N ILE A 127 11.64 6.44 -5.99
CA ILE A 127 11.80 5.24 -6.81
C ILE A 127 13.26 5.09 -7.24
N PRO A 128 13.92 3.97 -6.89
CA PRO A 128 15.28 3.71 -7.35
C PRO A 128 15.32 3.53 -8.86
N THR A 129 16.23 4.23 -9.53
CA THR A 129 16.37 4.21 -11.00
C THR A 129 17.53 3.34 -11.50
N SER A 130 18.24 2.67 -10.58
CA SER A 130 19.33 1.74 -10.87
C SER A 130 19.31 0.53 -9.93
N ALA A 131 19.97 -0.55 -10.33
CA ALA A 131 20.07 -1.77 -9.52
C ALA A 131 20.79 -1.54 -8.17
N ASP A 132 21.82 -0.69 -8.14
CA ASP A 132 22.56 -0.36 -6.92
C ASP A 132 21.68 0.43 -5.94
N ASP A 133 21.00 1.46 -6.44
CA ASP A 133 20.07 2.25 -5.63
C ASP A 133 18.90 1.40 -5.12
N TYR A 134 18.43 0.46 -5.95
CA TYR A 134 17.41 -0.50 -5.54
C TYR A 134 17.91 -1.39 -4.41
N GLY A 135 19.12 -1.95 -4.52
CA GLY A 135 19.71 -2.77 -3.46
C GLY A 135 19.81 -2.03 -2.12
N ILE A 136 20.20 -0.75 -2.15
CA ILE A 136 20.23 0.10 -0.95
C ILE A 136 18.80 0.30 -0.42
N SER A 137 17.86 0.70 -1.28
CA SER A 137 16.46 0.93 -0.91
C SER A 137 15.80 -0.31 -0.28
N VAL A 138 15.96 -1.47 -0.90
CA VAL A 138 15.43 -2.74 -0.39
C VAL A 138 16.04 -3.06 0.97
N SER A 139 17.35 -2.90 1.14
CA SER A 139 18.01 -3.20 2.42
C SER A 139 17.45 -2.36 3.58
N VAL A 140 17.09 -1.10 3.30
CA VAL A 140 16.44 -0.20 4.24
C VAL A 140 14.99 -0.61 4.47
N ASN A 141 14.22 -0.88 3.42
CA ASN A 141 12.77 -1.09 3.52
C ASN A 141 12.36 -2.51 3.98
N GLU A 142 13.10 -3.56 3.61
CA GLU A 142 12.77 -4.94 3.94
C GLU A 142 12.92 -5.29 5.40
N ASN A 143 13.83 -4.63 6.10
CA ASN A 143 14.06 -4.86 7.52
C ASN A 143 13.52 -3.72 8.39
N SER A 144 13.05 -2.63 7.76
CA SER A 144 12.51 -1.50 8.49
C SER A 144 11.11 -1.79 9.04
N ILE A 145 10.86 -1.21 10.22
CA ILE A 145 9.56 -1.19 10.88
C ILE A 145 8.53 -0.33 10.10
N ASN A 146 8.98 0.47 9.14
CA ASN A 146 8.12 1.21 8.21
C ASN A 146 7.33 0.29 7.27
N ASN A 147 7.79 -0.95 7.10
CA ASN A 147 7.08 -1.97 6.37
C ASN A 147 5.93 -2.51 7.22
N TYR A 148 4.69 -2.34 6.77
CA TYR A 148 3.51 -2.73 7.53
C TYR A 148 3.47 -4.23 7.85
N LYS A 149 4.09 -5.10 7.03
CA LYS A 149 4.19 -6.54 7.32
C LYS A 149 5.19 -6.86 8.43
N ASN A 150 6.20 -6.02 8.61
CA ASN A 150 7.21 -6.19 9.66
C ASN A 150 6.83 -5.46 10.95
N PHE A 151 6.03 -4.40 10.86
CA PHE A 151 5.59 -3.64 12.02
C PHE A 151 4.94 -4.54 13.07
N PHE A 152 4.17 -5.54 12.64
CA PHE A 152 3.50 -6.49 13.52
C PHE A 152 4.32 -7.78 13.78
N ASN A 153 5.65 -7.68 13.97
CA ASN A 153 6.54 -8.81 14.20
C ASN A 153 6.43 -9.49 15.59
N LYS A 154 5.76 -8.86 16.57
CA LYS A 154 5.44 -9.40 17.90
C LYS A 154 4.04 -10.03 17.95
N SER A 155 3.49 -10.34 16.78
CA SER A 155 2.14 -10.86 16.60
C SER A 155 2.11 -12.30 16.07
N TYR A 156 1.01 -12.99 16.34
CA TYR A 156 0.65 -14.25 15.68
C TYR A 156 -0.48 -14.04 14.66
N LEU A 157 -0.44 -12.91 13.95
CA LEU A 157 -1.38 -12.60 12.88
C LEU A 157 -1.13 -13.55 11.69
N GLU A 158 -2.21 -13.98 11.07
CA GLU A 158 -2.19 -14.76 9.83
C GLU A 158 -1.88 -13.85 8.62
N SER A 159 -2.46 -12.65 8.59
CA SER A 159 -2.17 -11.66 7.55
C SER A 159 -2.26 -10.23 8.07
N VAL A 160 -1.49 -9.36 7.40
CA VAL A 160 -1.50 -7.89 7.54
C VAL A 160 -1.59 -7.33 6.14
N GLU A 161 -2.73 -6.72 5.80
CA GLU A 161 -3.00 -6.17 4.48
C GLU A 161 -3.35 -4.68 4.60
N LEU A 162 -2.86 -3.85 3.66
CA LEU A 162 -3.11 -2.41 3.65
C LEU A 162 -3.66 -1.97 2.29
N ARG A 163 -4.98 -1.80 2.21
CA ARG A 163 -5.67 -1.31 1.01
C ARG A 163 -6.09 0.13 1.21
N LYS A 164 -5.67 1.03 0.30
CA LYS A 164 -5.84 2.49 0.49
C LYS A 164 -5.26 2.91 1.84
N THR A 165 -6.12 3.34 2.77
CA THR A 165 -5.78 3.67 4.17
C THR A 165 -6.33 2.64 5.16
N THR A 166 -6.97 1.58 4.68
CA THR A 166 -7.56 0.54 5.53
C THR A 166 -6.56 -0.58 5.78
N LEU A 167 -6.04 -0.63 7.00
CA LEU A 167 -5.23 -1.71 7.53
C LEU A 167 -6.14 -2.82 8.05
N THR A 168 -5.99 -4.02 7.52
CA THR A 168 -6.74 -5.22 7.95
C THR A 168 -5.77 -6.18 8.62
N LEU A 169 -6.05 -6.51 9.89
CA LEU A 169 -5.28 -7.47 10.68
C LEU A 169 -6.13 -8.72 10.90
N LYS A 170 -5.66 -9.86 10.37
CA LYS A 170 -6.35 -11.14 10.51
C LYS A 170 -5.57 -12.06 11.43
N LYS A 171 -6.24 -12.61 12.44
CA LYS A 171 -5.72 -13.69 13.29
C LYS A 171 -6.40 -14.99 12.90
N LYS A 172 -5.66 -16.10 12.99
CA LYS A 172 -6.22 -17.42 12.73
C LYS A 172 -7.42 -17.69 13.66
N TRP A 173 -8.52 -18.17 13.10
CA TRP A 173 -9.77 -18.50 13.83
C TRP A 173 -10.46 -17.31 14.51
N ALA A 174 -10.19 -16.09 14.09
CA ALA A 174 -10.89 -14.91 14.58
C ALA A 174 -11.27 -13.99 13.42
N ASP A 175 -12.31 -13.19 13.63
CA ASP A 175 -12.74 -12.21 12.65
C ASP A 175 -11.67 -11.12 12.46
N PRO A 176 -11.43 -10.67 11.22
CA PRO A 176 -10.46 -9.62 10.96
C PRO A 176 -10.88 -8.31 11.64
N ILE A 177 -9.89 -7.56 12.11
CA ILE A 177 -10.09 -6.21 12.63
C ILE A 177 -9.51 -5.20 11.66
N GLN A 178 -10.22 -4.09 11.49
CA GLN A 178 -9.88 -3.07 10.51
C GLN A 178 -9.64 -1.72 11.17
N PHE A 179 -8.67 -1.01 10.63
CA PHE A 179 -8.24 0.30 11.09
C PHE A 179 -8.05 1.21 9.89
N LYS A 180 -8.44 2.47 10.04
CA LYS A 180 -7.99 3.54 9.17
C LYS A 180 -6.65 4.04 9.67
N VAL A 181 -5.60 3.93 8.85
CA VAL A 181 -4.29 4.51 9.13
C VAL A 181 -4.41 6.02 9.05
N VAL A 182 -4.01 6.70 10.13
CA VAL A 182 -4.02 8.16 10.24
C VAL A 182 -2.60 8.70 10.05
N ASP A 183 -1.64 8.13 10.77
CA ASP A 183 -0.25 8.57 10.70
C ASP A 183 0.72 7.45 11.13
N PHE A 184 1.99 7.59 10.78
CA PHE A 184 3.05 6.66 11.16
C PHE A 184 4.41 7.35 11.17
N GLY A 185 5.21 7.21 12.23
CA GLY A 185 6.53 7.84 12.31
C GLY A 185 7.27 7.56 13.61
N PRO A 186 8.36 8.31 13.91
CA PRO A 186 9.10 8.19 15.16
C PRO A 186 8.21 8.46 16.38
N THR A 187 8.37 7.68 17.46
CA THR A 187 7.48 7.72 18.65
C THR A 187 7.27 9.13 19.17
N GLN A 188 8.34 9.86 19.48
CA GLN A 188 8.24 11.15 20.14
C GLN A 188 7.49 12.18 19.27
N GLU A 189 7.97 12.38 18.04
CA GLU A 189 7.39 13.35 17.10
C GLU A 189 5.92 13.02 16.78
N THR A 190 5.62 11.73 16.60
CA THR A 190 4.28 11.29 16.22
C THR A 190 3.30 11.46 17.38
N LEU A 191 3.70 11.11 18.62
CA LEU A 191 2.85 11.28 19.80
C LEU A 191 2.64 12.76 20.14
N ASP A 192 3.66 13.61 20.00
CA ASP A 192 3.56 15.05 20.25
C ASP A 192 2.61 15.75 19.26
N SER A 193 2.41 15.17 18.07
CA SER A 193 1.46 15.69 17.08
C SER A 193 -0.01 15.43 17.45
N ILE A 194 -0.28 14.51 18.37
CA ILE A 194 -1.63 14.12 18.79
C ILE A 194 -2.17 15.19 19.75
N LYS A 195 -3.30 15.80 19.36
CA LYS A 195 -3.93 16.89 20.13
C LYS A 195 -5.02 16.40 21.07
N GLU A 196 -5.52 15.18 20.84
CA GLU A 196 -6.55 14.55 21.64
C GLU A 196 -6.03 14.14 23.02
N SER A 197 -6.88 14.25 24.04
CA SER A 197 -6.52 13.83 25.39
C SER A 197 -6.46 12.30 25.53
N PHE A 198 -5.56 11.83 26.39
CA PHE A 198 -5.46 10.42 26.76
C PHE A 198 -6.80 9.90 27.29
N ASN A 199 -7.24 8.75 26.77
CA ASN A 199 -8.50 8.12 27.13
C ASN A 199 -8.23 6.86 27.97
N ALA A 200 -8.33 6.99 29.29
CA ALA A 200 -8.17 5.89 30.23
C ALA A 200 -9.42 5.00 30.36
N ASN A 201 -10.58 5.47 29.90
CA ASN A 201 -11.86 4.81 30.15
C ASN A 201 -12.09 3.61 29.23
N ASP A 202 -11.46 3.59 28.05
CA ASP A 202 -11.61 2.53 27.06
C ASP A 202 -10.60 1.38 27.23
N PHE A 203 -10.22 1.09 28.48
CA PHE A 203 -9.23 0.07 28.80
C PHE A 203 -9.64 -1.33 28.30
N ALA A 204 -10.94 -1.63 28.23
CA ALA A 204 -11.44 -2.89 27.70
C ALA A 204 -11.07 -3.11 26.23
N GLU A 205 -11.11 -2.05 25.41
CA GLU A 205 -10.69 -2.12 24.01
C GLU A 205 -9.19 -2.37 23.90
N ILE A 206 -8.40 -1.68 24.71
CA ILE A 206 -6.93 -1.87 24.76
C ILE A 206 -6.60 -3.33 25.11
N ILE A 207 -7.22 -3.89 26.15
CA ILE A 207 -7.03 -5.31 26.52
C ILE A 207 -7.39 -6.26 25.37
N PHE A 208 -8.52 -6.01 24.71
CA PHE A 208 -8.94 -6.82 23.56
C PHE A 208 -7.90 -6.78 22.44
N LEU A 209 -7.41 -5.59 22.09
CA LEU A 209 -6.42 -5.40 21.04
C LEU A 209 -5.08 -6.04 21.40
N SER A 210 -4.60 -5.92 22.63
CA SER A 210 -3.38 -6.60 23.09
C SER A 210 -3.49 -8.12 22.97
N LYS A 211 -4.66 -8.70 23.31
CA LYS A 211 -4.90 -10.15 23.16
C LYS A 211 -5.00 -10.58 21.69
N TYR A 212 -5.57 -9.74 20.85
CA TYR A 212 -5.76 -10.05 19.43
C TYR A 212 -4.44 -9.91 18.67
N ILE A 213 -3.82 -8.73 18.74
CA ILE A 213 -2.67 -8.31 17.93
C ILE A 213 -1.37 -8.83 18.52
N GLY A 214 -1.13 -8.69 19.82
CA GLY A 214 0.11 -9.12 20.47
C GLY A 214 0.71 -8.07 21.40
N ASP A 215 2.01 -8.22 21.66
CA ASP A 215 2.73 -7.43 22.67
C ASP A 215 3.24 -6.09 22.09
N TYR A 216 2.34 -5.12 22.03
CA TYR A 216 2.62 -3.74 21.62
C TYR A 216 2.15 -2.77 22.72
N ASN A 217 2.81 -1.62 22.83
CA ASN A 217 2.26 -0.55 23.65
C ASN A 217 1.09 0.06 22.89
N ILE A 218 -0.12 -0.24 23.36
CA ILE A 218 -1.37 0.28 22.78
C ILE A 218 -1.90 1.35 23.72
N THR A 219 -2.04 2.56 23.21
CA THR A 219 -2.64 3.68 23.94
C THR A 219 -3.75 4.33 23.11
N LYS A 220 -4.67 5.04 23.78
CA LYS A 220 -5.82 5.68 23.14
C LYS A 220 -5.86 7.17 23.46
N TYR A 221 -6.06 7.98 22.43
CA TYR A 221 -6.19 9.44 22.50
C TYR A 221 -7.46 9.85 21.76
N GLY A 222 -8.51 10.24 22.49
CA GLY A 222 -9.85 10.39 21.92
C GLY A 222 -10.32 9.09 21.24
N ASN A 223 -10.47 9.11 19.91
CA ASN A 223 -10.80 7.94 19.08
C ASN A 223 -9.59 7.29 18.41
N LYS A 224 -8.41 7.91 18.50
CA LYS A 224 -7.18 7.40 17.90
C LYS A 224 -6.55 6.34 18.79
N LEU A 225 -6.12 5.25 18.17
CA LEU A 225 -5.33 4.19 18.78
C LEU A 225 -3.91 4.28 18.24
N THR A 226 -2.94 4.26 19.15
CA THR A 226 -1.53 4.23 18.81
C THR A 226 -0.94 2.88 19.16
N PHE A 227 -0.22 2.30 18.20
CA PHE A 227 0.58 1.09 18.40
C PHE A 227 2.04 1.47 18.33
N GLU A 228 2.82 1.17 19.36
CA GLU A 228 4.26 1.41 19.35
C GLU A 228 5.04 0.11 19.09
N ASN A 229 6.01 0.18 18.18
CA ASN A 229 7.03 -0.85 17.99
C ASN A 229 8.36 -0.23 17.57
N ASP A 230 9.47 -0.67 18.18
CA ASP A 230 10.85 -0.24 17.87
C ASP A 230 11.02 1.27 17.63
N LYS A 231 10.55 2.08 18.60
CA LYS A 231 10.57 3.56 18.58
C LYS A 231 9.80 4.22 17.44
N HIS A 232 8.88 3.48 16.83
CA HIS A 232 7.93 4.00 15.86
C HIS A 232 6.51 3.81 16.37
N VAL A 233 5.63 4.75 16.03
CA VAL A 233 4.22 4.72 16.40
C VAL A 233 3.38 4.73 15.14
N LEU A 234 2.45 3.79 15.08
CA LEU A 234 1.35 3.76 14.12
C LEU A 234 0.10 4.35 14.79
N VAL A 235 -0.43 5.43 14.23
CA VAL A 235 -1.67 6.08 14.65
C VAL A 235 -2.81 5.63 13.74
N THR A 236 -3.89 5.15 14.35
CA THR A 236 -5.03 4.61 13.64
C THR A 236 -6.36 5.00 14.26
N GLU A 237 -7.45 4.82 13.52
CA GLU A 237 -8.81 4.85 14.03
C GLU A 237 -9.47 3.51 13.74
N ARG A 238 -10.15 2.92 14.73
CA ARG A 238 -10.84 1.64 14.53
C ARG A 238 -12.05 1.82 13.63
N ILE A 239 -12.16 0.97 12.61
CA ILE A 239 -13.36 0.88 11.78
C ILE A 239 -14.31 -0.10 12.47
N GLN A 240 -15.40 0.42 13.03
CA GLN A 240 -16.47 -0.40 13.60
C GLN A 240 -17.46 -0.70 12.48
N ASN A 241 -17.63 -1.99 12.17
CA ASN A 241 -18.72 -2.48 11.32
C ASN A 241 -20.03 -2.54 12.12
#